data_AF-A0A5B8A5E4-F1
#
_entry.id   AF-A0A5B8A5E4-F1
#
_cell.length_a   1.000
_cell.length_b   1.000
_cell.length_c   1.000
_cell.angle_alpha   90.00
_cell.angle_beta   90.00
_cell.angle_gamma   90.00
#
_symmetry.space_group_name_H-M   'P 1'
#
loop_
_entity.id
_entity.type
_entity.pdbx_description
1 polymer ?
#
loop_
_entity_poly.entity_id
_entity_poly.type
_entity_poly.pdbx_seq_one_letter_code
_entity_poly.pdbx_strand_id
1 'polypeptide(L)'
;MPLPTLDEFRQVLESHTDERVQADYFADLMTPLLTAFEAVMPHKPQSVKLVAPPWSEPALAFEAAWADTRSLVVAARRRPQEGAPVRMTLRRAGQLVQAGGFEYNQVALAVGLCLEHR
;
A
#
# COMPACT_ATOMS: atom_id res chain seq x y z
N MET A 1 8.73 -10.34 14.57
CA MET A 1 7.46 -9.74 15.05
C MET A 1 6.33 -10.39 14.29
N PRO A 2 5.17 -10.67 14.92
CA PRO A 2 3.99 -11.11 14.19
C PRO A 2 3.58 -10.06 13.16
N LEU A 3 2.94 -10.49 12.07
CA LEU A 3 2.30 -9.55 11.15
C LEU A 3 1.19 -8.81 11.90
N PRO A 4 0.97 -7.50 11.63
CA PRO A 4 -0.16 -6.81 12.20
C PRO A 4 -1.46 -7.44 11.72
N THR A 5 -2.49 -7.41 12.57
CA THR A 5 -3.88 -7.62 12.19
C THR A 5 -4.41 -6.41 11.41
N LEU A 6 -5.59 -6.55 10.80
CA LEU A 6 -6.24 -5.43 10.10
C LEU A 6 -6.49 -4.24 11.03
N ASP A 7 -6.92 -4.51 12.27
CA ASP A 7 -7.21 -3.48 13.26
C ASP A 7 -5.93 -2.80 13.76
N GLU A 8 -4.87 -3.56 14.00
CA GLU A 8 -3.55 -2.99 14.35
C GLU A 8 -3.01 -2.15 13.21
N PHE A 9 -3.12 -2.61 11.97
CA PHE A 9 -2.67 -1.86 10.80
C PHE A 9 -3.48 -0.57 10.62
N ARG A 10 -4.80 -0.62 10.85
CA ARG A 10 -5.66 0.57 10.88
C ARG A 10 -5.20 1.58 11.93
N GLN A 11 -4.95 1.15 13.16
CA GLN A 11 -4.45 2.03 14.23
C GLN A 11 -3.08 2.62 13.90
N VAL A 12 -2.19 1.84 13.29
CA VAL A 12 -0.88 2.31 12.83
C VAL A 12 -1.04 3.38 11.76
N LEU A 13 -1.97 3.19 10.81
CA LEU A 13 -2.31 4.22 9.84
C LEU A 13 -2.82 5.48 10.57
N GLU A 14 -3.84 5.35 11.42
CA GLU A 14 -4.46 6.48 12.14
C GLU A 14 -3.45 7.28 12.97
N SER A 15 -2.48 6.62 13.61
CA SER A 15 -1.41 7.29 14.36
C SER A 15 -0.33 7.92 13.48
N HIS A 16 -0.22 7.53 12.22
CA HIS A 16 0.67 8.14 11.22
C HIS A 16 0.06 9.37 10.55
N THR A 17 -1.19 9.71 10.86
CA THR A 17 -1.82 10.95 10.42
C THR A 17 -1.12 12.11 11.12
N ASP A 18 -0.16 12.73 10.43
CA ASP A 18 0.40 14.02 10.83
C ASP A 18 -0.79 15.00 10.98
N GLU A 19 -0.85 15.77 12.07
CA GLU A 19 -1.98 16.68 12.40
C GLU A 19 -2.34 17.69 11.29
N ARG A 20 -1.51 17.75 10.23
CA ARG A 20 -1.66 18.55 9.01
C ARG A 20 -2.60 17.94 7.97
N VAL A 21 -2.98 16.67 8.09
CA VAL A 21 -3.96 16.01 7.22
C VAL A 21 -5.32 16.09 7.91
N GLN A 22 -6.21 16.99 7.46
CA GLN A 22 -7.60 17.03 7.94
C GLN A 22 -8.19 15.60 7.90
N ALA A 23 -8.90 15.20 8.95
CA ALA A 23 -9.43 13.84 9.13
C ALA A 23 -10.16 13.28 7.89
N ASP A 24 -10.86 14.16 7.17
CA ASP A 24 -11.58 13.81 5.93
C ASP A 24 -10.64 13.41 4.76
N TYR A 25 -9.41 13.92 4.70
CA TYR A 25 -8.42 13.50 3.70
C TYR A 25 -7.86 12.12 4.02
N PHE A 26 -7.73 11.81 5.31
CA PHE A 26 -7.13 10.57 5.77
C PHE A 26 -8.05 9.37 5.55
N ALA A 27 -9.34 9.54 5.84
CA ALA A 27 -10.36 8.52 5.61
C ALA A 27 -10.38 8.02 4.15
N ASP A 28 -10.27 8.93 3.17
CA ASP A 28 -10.25 8.59 1.73
C ASP A 28 -9.03 7.75 1.32
N LEU A 29 -7.91 7.87 2.04
CA LEU A 29 -6.66 7.14 1.77
C LEU A 29 -6.58 5.81 2.52
N MET A 30 -7.23 5.72 3.68
CA MET A 30 -7.26 4.51 4.47
C MET A 30 -7.97 3.37 3.73
N THR A 31 -9.14 3.61 3.16
CA THR A 31 -9.93 2.56 2.49
C THR A 31 -9.13 1.78 1.45
N PRO A 32 -8.49 2.40 0.44
CA PRO A 32 -7.71 1.65 -0.54
C PRO A 32 -6.51 0.94 0.08
N LEU A 33 -5.85 1.49 1.11
CA LEU A 33 -4.73 0.81 1.77
C LEU A 33 -5.17 -0.38 2.62
N LEU A 34 -6.30 -0.29 3.32
CA LEU A 34 -6.87 -1.42 4.05
C LEU A 34 -7.29 -2.53 3.09
N THR A 35 -7.93 -2.19 1.98
CA THR A 35 -8.26 -3.17 0.92
C THR A 35 -7.01 -3.83 0.33
N ALA A 36 -5.95 -3.05 0.07
CA ALA A 36 -4.68 -3.60 -0.39
C ALA A 36 -4.05 -4.53 0.66
N PHE A 37 -4.07 -4.13 1.92
CA PHE A 37 -3.57 -4.93 3.03
C PHE A 37 -4.30 -6.27 3.12
N GLU A 38 -5.63 -6.26 3.14
CA GLU A 38 -6.45 -7.47 3.16
C GLU A 38 -6.16 -8.38 1.96
N ALA A 39 -5.95 -7.81 0.76
CA ALA A 39 -5.59 -8.57 -0.42
C ALA A 39 -4.17 -9.16 -0.36
N VAL A 40 -3.23 -8.49 0.32
CA VAL A 40 -1.84 -8.95 0.47
C VAL A 40 -1.74 -10.11 1.48
N MET A 41 -2.50 -10.07 2.58
CA MET A 41 -2.34 -11.01 3.69
C MET A 41 -2.48 -12.50 3.33
N PRO A 42 -3.41 -12.93 2.44
CA PRO A 42 -3.48 -14.31 1.95
C PRO A 42 -2.18 -14.82 1.30
N HIS A 43 -1.35 -13.93 0.76
CA HIS A 43 -0.06 -14.28 0.17
C HIS A 43 1.06 -14.43 1.20
N LYS A 44 0.76 -14.33 2.50
CA LYS A 44 1.67 -14.59 3.63
C LYS A 44 2.99 -13.81 3.52
N PRO A 45 2.95 -12.46 3.50
CA PRO A 45 4.17 -11.67 3.62
C PRO A 45 4.88 -12.02 4.94
N GLN A 46 6.20 -11.84 4.99
CA GLN A 46 6.97 -11.98 6.22
C GLN A 46 6.91 -10.72 7.09
N SER A 47 6.74 -9.56 6.46
CA SER A 47 6.57 -8.28 7.15
C SER A 47 5.67 -7.34 6.37
N VAL A 48 4.99 -6.46 7.08
CA VAL A 48 4.26 -5.31 6.54
C VAL A 48 4.63 -4.10 7.40
N LYS A 49 4.98 -2.99 6.76
CA LYS A 49 5.34 -1.73 7.45
C LYS A 49 4.90 -0.52 6.63
N LEU A 50 4.66 0.60 7.30
CA LEU A 50 4.49 1.88 6.63
C LEU A 50 5.83 2.34 6.02
N VAL A 51 5.75 2.99 4.86
CA VAL A 51 6.91 3.54 4.15
C VAL A 51 6.57 4.92 3.60
N ALA A 52 7.60 5.69 3.26
CA ALA A 52 7.41 6.98 2.62
C ALA A 52 6.70 6.81 1.26
N PRO A 53 5.59 7.53 1.00
CA PRO A 53 4.94 7.50 -0.28
C PRO A 53 5.84 8.15 -1.36
N PRO A 54 5.67 7.78 -2.65
CA PRO A 54 6.50 8.29 -3.74
C PRO A 54 6.09 9.69 -4.24
N TRP A 55 5.14 10.35 -3.57
CA TRP A 55 4.58 11.64 -3.98
C TRP A 55 4.86 12.72 -2.93
N SER A 56 4.90 13.98 -3.38
CA SER A 56 4.97 15.16 -2.52
C SER A 56 3.61 15.60 -1.96
N GLU A 57 2.52 15.03 -2.48
CA GLU A 57 1.14 15.30 -2.07
C GLU A 57 0.74 14.42 -0.86
N PRO A 58 -0.36 14.75 -0.14
CA PRO A 58 -0.90 13.89 0.89
C PRO A 58 -1.17 12.47 0.37
N ALA A 59 -0.40 11.53 0.88
CA ALA A 59 -0.38 10.15 0.44
C ALA A 59 0.04 9.23 1.58
N LEU A 60 -0.37 7.97 1.49
CA LEU A 60 0.03 6.91 2.42
C LEU A 60 0.60 5.76 1.62
N ALA A 61 1.55 5.04 2.22
CA ALA A 61 2.10 3.86 1.60
C ALA A 61 2.50 2.82 2.65
N PHE A 62 2.43 1.56 2.25
CA PHE A 62 3.03 0.45 2.98
C PHE A 62 3.84 -0.44 2.05
N GLU A 63 4.79 -1.15 2.65
CA GLU A 63 5.57 -2.20 2.01
C GLU A 63 5.26 -3.53 2.67
N ALA A 64 4.89 -4.51 1.85
CA ALA A 64 4.87 -5.91 2.24
C ALA A 64 6.10 -6.61 1.65
N ALA A 65 6.79 -7.44 2.43
CA ALA A 65 8.00 -8.13 2.00
C ALA A 65 7.94 -9.64 2.30
N TRP A 66 8.54 -10.44 1.41
CA TRP A 66 8.58 -11.90 1.45
C TRP A 66 10.01 -12.42 1.59
N ALA A 67 10.15 -13.66 2.07
CA ALA A 67 11.45 -14.30 2.30
C ALA A 67 12.31 -14.46 1.04
N ASP A 68 11.69 -14.47 -0.14
CA ASP A 68 12.35 -14.61 -1.44
C ASP A 68 12.83 -13.28 -2.03
N THR A 69 13.03 -12.27 -1.17
CA THR A 69 13.48 -10.90 -1.51
C THR A 69 12.49 -10.08 -2.32
N ARG A 70 11.25 -10.56 -2.51
CA ARG A 70 10.19 -9.76 -3.11
C ARG A 70 9.66 -8.74 -2.10
N SER A 71 9.35 -7.55 -2.60
CA SER A 71 8.53 -6.58 -1.86
C SER A 71 7.52 -5.91 -2.77
N LEU A 72 6.33 -5.67 -2.23
CA LEU A 72 5.26 -4.93 -2.88
C LEU A 72 5.03 -3.65 -2.08
N VAL A 73 5.28 -2.52 -2.72
CA VAL A 73 4.92 -1.20 -2.17
C VAL A 73 3.58 -0.80 -2.76
N VAL A 74 2.60 -0.54 -1.90
CA VAL A 74 1.30 0.02 -2.28
C VAL A 74 1.21 1.42 -1.71
N ALA A 75 0.98 2.39 -2.58
CA ALA A 75 0.83 3.79 -2.21
C ALA A 75 -0.48 4.33 -2.75
N ALA A 76 -1.22 5.10 -1.94
CA ALA A 76 -2.43 5.79 -2.32
C ALA A 76 -2.28 7.29 -2.06
N ARG A 77 -2.80 8.12 -2.95
CA ARG A 77 -2.84 9.59 -2.82
C ARG A 77 -4.20 10.14 -3.20
N ARG A 78 -4.55 11.28 -2.63
CA ARG A 78 -5.85 11.92 -2.87
C ARG A 78 -5.70 12.93 -3.99
N ARG A 79 -6.63 12.93 -4.95
CA ARG A 79 -6.68 13.87 -6.09
C ARG A 79 -5.38 13.86 -6.90
N PRO A 80 -5.14 12.83 -7.72
CA PRO A 80 -3.95 12.82 -8.57
C PRO A 80 -3.97 14.05 -9.48
N GLN A 81 -2.95 14.90 -9.38
CA GLN A 81 -2.75 15.97 -10.39
C GLN A 81 -2.53 15.36 -11.78
N GLU A 82 -1.82 14.23 -11.84
CA GLU A 82 -1.58 13.46 -13.06
C GLU A 82 -1.48 11.97 -12.73
N GLY A 83 -2.10 11.11 -13.54
CA GLY A 83 -2.02 9.64 -13.40
C GLY A 83 -3.00 9.06 -12.37
N ALA A 84 -2.75 7.82 -11.95
CA ALA A 84 -3.67 7.07 -11.10
C ALA A 84 -3.57 7.46 -9.61
N PRO A 85 -4.65 7.27 -8.82
CA PRO A 85 -4.67 7.56 -7.39
C PRO A 85 -3.93 6.50 -6.55
N VAL A 86 -3.77 5.27 -7.05
CA VAL A 86 -2.97 4.21 -6.42
C VAL A 86 -1.79 3.87 -7.31
N ARG A 87 -0.65 3.62 -6.69
CA ARG A 87 0.54 3.07 -7.35
C ARG A 87 0.97 1.82 -6.61
N MET A 88 1.19 0.75 -7.38
CA MET A 88 1.79 -0.48 -6.87
C MET A 88 3.14 -0.67 -7.52
N THR A 89 4.14 -1.07 -6.73
CA THR A 89 5.50 -1.32 -7.19
C THR A 89 5.98 -2.64 -6.61
N LEU A 90 6.14 -3.64 -7.47
CA LEU A 90 6.75 -4.92 -7.13
C LEU A 90 8.26 -4.84 -7.38
N ARG A 91 9.04 -5.20 -6.37
CA ARG A 91 10.49 -5.33 -6.44
C ARG A 91 10.90 -6.76 -6.11
N ARG A 92 12.04 -7.19 -6.63
CA ARG A 92 12.72 -8.44 -6.26
C ARG A 92 14.21 -8.15 -6.14
N ALA A 93 14.81 -8.50 -5.00
CA ALA A 93 16.21 -8.17 -4.70
C ALA A 93 16.55 -6.68 -4.94
N GLY A 94 15.62 -5.79 -4.60
CA GLY A 94 15.75 -4.34 -4.78
C GLY A 94 15.53 -3.82 -6.21
N GLN A 95 15.43 -4.72 -7.21
CA GLN A 95 15.17 -4.34 -8.60
C GLN A 95 13.67 -4.22 -8.87
N LEU A 96 13.28 -3.24 -9.69
CA LEU A 96 11.91 -3.07 -10.13
C LEU A 96 11.51 -4.22 -11.07
N VAL A 97 10.46 -4.97 -10.70
CA VAL A 97 9.87 -6.02 -11.52
C VAL A 97 8.64 -5.49 -12.25
N GLN A 98 7.76 -4.79 -11.52
CA GLN A 98 6.52 -4.25 -12.06
C GLN A 98 6.15 -2.97 -11.34
N ALA A 99 5.62 -1.99 -12.07
CA ALA A 99 4.94 -0.84 -11.51
C ALA A 99 3.68 -0.53 -12.31
N GLY A 100 2.60 -0.18 -11.61
CA GLY A 100 1.32 0.14 -12.23
C GLY A 100 0.57 1.20 -11.44
N GLY A 101 -0.20 2.02 -12.16
CA GLY A 101 -1.19 2.92 -11.59
C GLY A 101 -2.58 2.29 -11.65
N PHE A 102 -3.35 2.41 -10.57
CA PHE A 102 -4.67 1.80 -10.43
C PHE A 102 -5.69 2.74 -9.80
N GLU A 103 -6.95 2.54 -10.13
CA GLU A 103 -8.08 3.17 -9.43
C GLU A 103 -8.35 2.46 -8.09
N TYR A 104 -9.00 3.16 -7.15
CA TYR A 104 -9.30 2.60 -5.82
C TYR A 104 -10.11 1.31 -5.86
N ASN A 105 -11.06 1.20 -6.77
CA ASN A 105 -11.89 0.01 -6.93
C ASN A 105 -11.15 -1.18 -7.58
N GLN A 106 -9.94 -0.96 -8.13
CA GLN A 106 -9.13 -2.00 -8.76
C GLN A 106 -8.07 -2.58 -7.83
N VAL A 107 -7.92 -2.03 -6.62
CA VAL A 107 -6.80 -2.32 -5.72
C VAL A 107 -6.66 -3.82 -5.40
N ALA A 108 -7.72 -4.48 -4.92
CA ALA A 108 -7.63 -5.89 -4.53
C ALA A 108 -7.22 -6.78 -5.72
N LEU A 109 -7.78 -6.49 -6.90
CA LEU A 109 -7.51 -7.22 -8.13
C LEU A 109 -6.07 -6.96 -8.62
N ALA A 110 -5.59 -5.73 -8.53
CA ALA A 110 -4.24 -5.34 -8.88
C ALA A 110 -3.18 -5.98 -7.97
N VAL A 111 -3.45 -6.12 -6.67
CA VAL A 111 -2.58 -6.87 -5.75
C VAL A 111 -2.46 -8.33 -6.18
N GLY A 112 -3.59 -8.97 -6.48
CA GLY A 112 -3.61 -10.34 -6.99
C GLY A 112 -2.75 -10.50 -8.24
N LEU A 113 -2.95 -9.64 -9.24
CA LEU A 113 -2.16 -9.64 -10.48
C LEU A 113 -0.65 -9.46 -10.19
N CYS A 114 -0.27 -8.51 -9.33
CA CYS A 114 1.14 -8.28 -9.00
C CYS A 114 1.79 -9.48 -8.29
N LEU A 115 1.04 -10.27 -7.51
CA LEU A 115 1.59 -11.36 -6.70
C LEU A 115 1.40 -12.75 -7.32
N GLU A 116 0.52 -12.89 -8.32
CA GLU A 116 0.28 -14.12 -9.08
C GLU A 116 1.24 -14.33 -10.25
N HIS A 117 1.86 -13.27 -10.78
CA HIS A 117 2.99 -13.39 -11.72
C HIS A 117 4.21 -13.99 -10.99
N ARG A 118 4.22 -15.33 -10.88
CA ARG A 118 5.27 -16.16 -10.28
C ARG A 118 6.37 -16.49 -11.27
#